data_AF-A0A962GGP5-F1
#
_entry.id   AF-A0A962GGP5-F1
#
_cell.length_a   1.000
_cell.length_b   1.000
_cell.length_c   1.000
_cell.angle_alpha   90.00
_cell.angle_beta   90.00
_cell.angle_gamma   90.00
#
_symmetry.space_group_name_H-M   'P 1'
#
loop_
_entity.id
_entity.type
_entity.pdbx_description
1 polymer ?
#
loop_
_entity_poly.entity_id
_entity_poly.type
_entity_poly.pdbx_seq_one_letter_code
_entity_poly.pdbx_strand_id
1 'polypeptide(L)'
;TQEQFEAAGLKVLSVSDDGDVHMAVSPDGFRQLLFQGHPEYDTISLYKEYEREVKRFIAKECANYPPFPDHYFNDDLKKLMKQLAAAVKRGQTDWPLTDDDMRQSIENSWGDSARSIIANWIGLVYQITNMDRTKPFMNNVDPDHPLDGL
;
A
#
# COMPACT_ATOMS: atom_id res chain seq x y z
N THR A 1 4.31 -5.52 15.77
CA THR A 1 2.98 -5.70 16.39
C THR A 1 2.49 -4.38 16.94
N GLN A 2 1.18 -4.24 17.19
CA GLN A 2 0.61 -3.02 17.79
C GLN A 2 1.33 -2.61 19.09
N GLU A 3 1.60 -3.58 19.97
CA GLU A 3 2.35 -3.37 21.21
C GLU A 3 3.73 -2.74 20.99
N GLN A 4 4.44 -3.11 19.91
CA GLN A 4 5.75 -2.53 19.60
C GLN A 4 5.65 -1.07 19.17
N PHE A 5 4.61 -0.70 18.42
CA PHE A 5 4.36 0.69 18.04
C PHE A 5 4.00 1.53 19.27
N GLU A 6 3.11 1.02 20.12
CA GLU A 6 2.69 1.68 21.36
C GLU A 6 3.86 1.83 22.35
N ALA A 7 4.69 0.80 22.51
CA ALA A 7 5.90 0.85 23.34
C ALA A 7 6.94 1.85 22.81
N ALA A 8 6.96 2.11 21.50
CA ALA A 8 7.76 3.16 20.88
C ALA A 8 7.13 4.56 20.98
N GLY A 9 5.96 4.70 21.63
CA GLY A 9 5.23 5.95 21.78
C GLY A 9 4.44 6.37 20.54
N LEU A 10 4.35 5.52 19.52
CA LEU A 10 3.59 5.79 18.31
C LEU A 10 2.10 5.56 18.55
N LYS A 11 1.27 6.38 17.91
CA LYS A 11 -0.19 6.23 17.92
C LYS A 11 -0.61 5.40 16.72
N VAL A 12 -1.19 4.23 16.96
CA VAL A 12 -1.75 3.38 15.90
C VAL A 12 -3.10 3.96 15.45
N LEU A 13 -3.28 4.12 14.14
CA LEU A 13 -4.49 4.68 13.54
C LEU A 13 -5.34 3.64 12.82
N SER A 14 -4.72 2.61 12.25
CA SER A 14 -5.42 1.55 11.54
C SER A 14 -4.68 0.22 11.67
N VAL A 15 -5.45 -0.85 11.84
CA VAL A 15 -5.01 -2.24 11.93
C VAL A 15 -5.83 -3.09 10.95
N SER A 16 -5.25 -4.20 10.47
CA SER A 16 -5.99 -5.22 9.73
C SER A 16 -6.92 -6.01 10.65
N ASP A 17 -7.80 -6.82 10.05
CA ASP A 17 -8.66 -7.76 10.80
C ASP A 17 -7.84 -8.80 11.59
N ASP A 18 -6.62 -9.10 11.14
CA ASP A 18 -5.67 -10.00 11.81
C ASP A 18 -4.83 -9.28 12.90
N GLY A 19 -5.04 -7.98 13.10
CA GLY A 19 -4.36 -7.17 14.13
C GLY A 19 -2.99 -6.62 13.70
N ASP A 20 -2.65 -6.69 12.41
CA ASP A 20 -1.42 -6.09 11.90
C ASP A 20 -1.58 -4.58 11.74
N VAL A 21 -0.64 -3.81 12.28
CA VAL A 21 -0.63 -2.35 12.14
C VAL A 21 -0.48 -1.99 10.67
N HIS A 22 -1.45 -1.26 10.12
CA HIS A 22 -1.35 -0.72 8.77
C HIS A 22 -0.80 0.71 8.77
N MET A 23 -1.28 1.55 9.71
CA MET A 23 -0.93 2.97 9.77
C MET A 23 -0.73 3.41 11.22
N ALA A 24 0.33 4.18 11.45
CA ALA A 24 0.63 4.80 12.73
C ALA A 24 1.23 6.20 12.54
N VAL A 25 1.20 7.01 13.59
CA VAL A 25 1.79 8.35 13.61
C VAL A 25 2.69 8.57 14.82
N SER A 26 3.54 9.58 14.76
CA SER A 26 4.34 10.04 15.90
C SER A 26 3.47 10.40 17.12
N PRO A 27 4.05 10.49 18.34
CA PRO A 27 3.29 10.77 19.56
C PRO A 27 2.43 12.05 19.48
N ASP A 28 2.92 13.06 18.76
CA ASP A 28 2.24 14.34 18.51
C ASP A 28 1.11 14.25 17.47
N GLY A 29 0.92 13.09 16.85
CA GLY A 29 -0.12 12.80 15.85
C GLY A 29 0.21 13.22 14.42
N PHE A 30 1.37 13.84 14.14
CA PHE A 30 1.55 14.56 12.87
C PHE A 30 2.93 14.45 12.19
N ARG A 31 4.03 14.65 12.92
CA ARG A 31 5.37 14.80 12.30
C ARG A 31 5.80 13.58 11.47
N GLN A 32 5.39 12.40 11.89
CA GLN A 32 5.66 11.15 11.20
C GLN A 32 4.34 10.46 10.89
N LEU A 33 4.18 10.05 9.64
CA LEU A 33 3.12 9.17 9.17
C LEU A 33 3.78 7.90 8.65
N LEU A 34 3.48 6.77 9.28
CA LEU A 34 4.09 5.48 9.03
C LEU A 34 3.06 4.53 8.41
N PHE A 35 3.46 3.84 7.33
CA PHE A 35 2.67 2.80 6.68
C PHE A 35 3.42 1.47 6.71
N GLN A 36 2.69 0.36 6.88
CA GLN A 36 3.22 -0.99 6.69
C GLN A 36 2.77 -1.61 5.36
N GLY A 37 1.76 -1.03 4.71
CA GLY A 37 1.36 -1.37 3.35
C GLY A 37 1.82 -0.35 2.32
N HIS A 38 1.37 -0.53 1.09
CA HIS A 38 1.70 0.33 -0.06
C HIS A 38 0.46 1.09 -0.59
N PRO A 39 -0.08 2.07 0.15
CA PRO A 39 -1.25 2.83 -0.30
C PRO A 39 -0.99 3.63 -1.60
N GLU A 40 0.27 3.84 -1.96
CA GLU A 40 0.70 4.53 -3.19
C GLU A 40 0.61 3.67 -4.45
N TYR A 41 0.41 2.35 -4.33
CA TYR A 41 0.40 1.46 -5.48
C TYR A 41 -0.70 1.81 -6.48
N ASP A 42 -0.33 1.83 -7.76
CA ASP A 42 -1.26 1.87 -8.88
C ASP A 42 -2.00 0.53 -8.99
N THR A 43 -3.16 0.55 -9.65
CA THR A 43 -4.10 -0.56 -9.82
C THR A 43 -3.42 -1.86 -10.26
N ILE A 44 -2.42 -1.80 -11.15
CA ILE A 44 -1.73 -2.99 -11.70
C ILE A 44 -0.37 -3.30 -11.05
N SER A 45 0.01 -2.62 -9.96
CA SER A 45 1.35 -2.78 -9.37
C SER A 45 1.60 -4.23 -8.92
N LEU A 46 0.69 -4.79 -8.11
CA LEU A 46 0.79 -6.19 -7.65
C LEU A 46 0.70 -7.19 -8.80
N TYR A 47 -0.10 -6.89 -9.84
CA TYR A 47 -0.13 -7.72 -11.05
C TYR A 47 1.24 -7.77 -11.72
N LYS A 48 1.93 -6.65 -11.88
CA LYS A 48 3.24 -6.61 -12.53
C LYS A 48 4.31 -7.35 -11.73
N GLU A 49 4.24 -7.31 -10.41
CA GLU A 49 5.10 -8.13 -9.56
C GLU A 49 4.81 -9.62 -9.74
N TYR A 50 3.54 -10.00 -9.71
CA TYR A 50 3.11 -11.36 -9.98
C TYR A 50 3.55 -11.85 -11.36
N GLU A 51 3.33 -11.04 -12.40
CA GLU A 51 3.73 -11.34 -13.78
C GLU A 51 5.25 -11.54 -13.89
N ARG A 52 6.04 -10.68 -13.25
CA ARG A 52 7.49 -10.83 -13.18
C ARG A 52 7.86 -12.19 -12.59
N GLU A 53 7.25 -12.59 -11.47
CA GLU A 53 7.55 -13.88 -10.85
C GLU A 53 7.08 -15.08 -11.72
N VAL A 54 5.98 -14.95 -12.46
CA VAL A 54 5.57 -15.95 -13.45
C VAL A 54 6.60 -16.07 -14.58
N LYS A 55 7.11 -14.95 -15.11
CA LYS A 55 8.15 -14.93 -16.14
C LYS A 55 9.44 -15.58 -15.64
N ARG A 56 9.84 -15.33 -14.39
CA ARG A 56 10.99 -15.99 -13.75
C ARG A 56 10.78 -17.50 -13.58
N PHE A 57 9.58 -17.93 -13.23
CA PHE A 57 9.23 -19.36 -13.19
C PHE A 57 9.33 -20.00 -14.59
N ILE A 58 8.81 -19.34 -15.63
CA ILE A 58 8.91 -19.79 -17.03
C ILE A 58 10.38 -19.92 -17.45
N ALA A 59 11.22 -18.95 -17.07
CA ALA A 59 12.66 -18.95 -17.31
C ALA A 59 13.45 -19.96 -16.45
N LYS A 60 12.77 -20.71 -15.56
CA LYS A 60 13.37 -21.65 -14.60
C LYS A 60 14.34 -20.99 -13.61
N GLU A 61 14.17 -19.70 -13.36
CA GLU A 61 14.93 -18.95 -12.34
C GLU A 61 14.34 -19.14 -10.94
N CYS A 62 13.06 -19.55 -10.87
CA CYS A 62 12.36 -19.90 -9.64
C CYS A 62 11.83 -21.34 -9.74
N ALA A 63 12.02 -22.14 -8.69
CA ALA A 63 11.58 -23.54 -8.67
C ALA A 63 10.06 -23.68 -8.55
N ASN A 64 9.41 -22.74 -7.87
CA ASN A 64 7.99 -22.78 -7.56
C ASN A 64 7.25 -21.67 -8.31
N TYR A 65 6.04 -21.99 -8.76
CA TYR A 65 5.13 -20.99 -9.33
C TYR A 65 4.67 -20.03 -8.22
N PRO A 66 4.63 -18.71 -8.46
CA PRO A 66 4.26 -17.74 -7.41
C PRO A 66 2.81 -17.90 -6.95
N PRO A 67 2.52 -17.57 -5.67
CA PRO A 67 1.14 -17.47 -5.20
C PRO A 67 0.41 -16.30 -5.86
N PHE A 68 -0.92 -16.35 -5.90
CA PHE A 68 -1.71 -15.18 -6.29
C PHE A 68 -1.66 -14.12 -5.17
N PRO A 69 -1.65 -12.82 -5.51
CA PRO A 69 -1.89 -11.78 -4.53
C PRO A 69 -3.28 -11.95 -3.89
N ASP A 70 -3.34 -11.91 -2.57
CA ASP A 70 -4.59 -12.07 -1.81
C ASP A 70 -5.53 -10.90 -2.03
N HIS A 71 -6.84 -11.17 -2.09
CA HIS A 71 -7.92 -10.18 -2.25
C HIS A 71 -7.78 -9.20 -3.43
N TYR A 72 -6.89 -9.46 -4.38
CA TYR A 72 -6.56 -8.54 -5.46
C TYR A 72 -7.34 -8.78 -6.75
N PHE A 73 -7.47 -10.05 -7.15
CA PHE A 73 -8.26 -10.43 -8.33
C PHE A 73 -9.71 -10.70 -7.95
N ASN A 74 -10.65 -10.18 -8.74
CA ASN A 74 -12.06 -10.58 -8.64
C ASN A 74 -12.27 -12.04 -9.08
N ASP A 75 -13.46 -12.59 -8.86
CA ASP A 75 -13.71 -14.02 -9.07
C ASP A 75 -13.54 -14.49 -10.52
N ASP A 76 -13.90 -13.65 -11.50
CA ASP A 76 -13.77 -14.01 -12.90
C ASP A 76 -12.31 -13.96 -13.36
N LEU A 77 -11.59 -12.92 -12.96
CA LEU A 77 -10.16 -12.82 -13.22
C LEU A 77 -9.39 -13.94 -12.51
N LYS A 78 -9.76 -14.31 -11.28
CA LYS A 78 -9.19 -15.48 -10.57
C LYS A 78 -9.35 -16.77 -11.37
N LYS A 79 -10.49 -17.01 -12.02
CA LYS A 79 -10.69 -18.21 -12.87
C LYS A 79 -9.73 -18.20 -14.05
N LEU A 80 -9.60 -17.06 -14.75
CA LEU A 80 -8.67 -16.88 -15.87
C LEU A 80 -7.22 -17.11 -15.41
N MET A 81 -6.81 -16.46 -14.32
CA MET A 81 -5.46 -16.57 -13.76
C MET A 81 -5.12 -18.01 -13.35
N LYS A 82 -6.08 -18.77 -12.81
CA LYS A 82 -5.90 -20.20 -12.51
C LYS A 82 -5.70 -21.05 -13.77
N GLN A 83 -6.43 -20.77 -14.84
CA GLN A 83 -6.26 -21.48 -16.11
C GLN A 83 -4.88 -21.20 -16.72
N LEU A 84 -4.45 -19.94 -16.75
CA LEU A 84 -3.12 -19.54 -17.20
C LEU A 84 -2.02 -20.16 -16.35
N ALA A 85 -2.15 -20.12 -15.02
CA ALA A 85 -1.21 -20.77 -14.12
C ALA A 85 -1.08 -22.28 -14.38
N ALA A 86 -2.19 -22.98 -14.62
CA ALA A 86 -2.17 -24.39 -14.95
C ALA A 86 -1.50 -24.67 -16.30
N ALA A 87 -1.69 -23.79 -17.29
CA ALA A 87 -1.04 -23.88 -18.59
C ALA A 87 0.48 -23.65 -18.48
N VAL A 88 0.90 -22.63 -17.75
CA VAL A 88 2.32 -22.35 -17.49
C VAL A 88 3.00 -23.53 -16.78
N LYS A 89 2.34 -24.12 -15.78
CA LYS A 89 2.84 -25.33 -15.09
C LYS A 89 2.95 -26.56 -16.00
N ARG A 90 2.21 -26.61 -17.12
CA ARG A 90 2.34 -27.65 -18.16
C ARG A 90 3.41 -27.33 -19.21
N GLY A 91 4.14 -26.23 -19.07
CA GLY A 91 5.23 -25.83 -19.96
C GLY A 91 4.84 -24.78 -21.00
N GLN A 92 3.65 -24.19 -20.93
CA GLN A 92 3.33 -23.03 -21.77
C GLN A 92 4.16 -21.82 -21.34
N THR A 93 4.82 -21.17 -22.29
CA THR A 93 5.71 -20.04 -22.00
C THR A 93 5.10 -18.69 -22.36
N ASP A 94 3.96 -18.69 -23.03
CA ASP A 94 3.26 -17.48 -23.43
C ASP A 94 2.42 -16.92 -22.28
N TRP A 95 2.47 -15.60 -22.09
CA TRP A 95 1.68 -14.87 -21.10
C TRP A 95 0.87 -13.79 -21.82
N PRO A 96 -0.41 -14.05 -22.12
CA PRO A 96 -1.16 -13.27 -23.11
C PRO A 96 -1.83 -12.02 -22.54
N LEU A 97 -1.64 -11.70 -21.26
CA LEU A 97 -2.33 -10.58 -20.61
C LEU A 97 -1.53 -9.29 -20.75
N THR A 98 -2.16 -8.25 -21.29
CA THR A 98 -1.56 -6.92 -21.40
C THR A 98 -1.80 -6.08 -20.14
N ASP A 99 -0.97 -5.07 -19.91
CA ASP A 99 -1.17 -4.11 -18.82
C ASP A 99 -2.56 -3.43 -18.92
N ASP A 100 -3.06 -3.16 -20.13
CA ASP A 100 -4.36 -2.51 -20.34
C ASP A 100 -5.56 -3.43 -20.02
N ASP A 101 -5.48 -4.71 -20.38
CA ASP A 101 -6.50 -5.71 -19.99
C ASP A 101 -6.66 -5.75 -18.47
N MET A 102 -5.53 -5.71 -17.76
CA MET A 102 -5.50 -5.76 -16.30
C MET A 102 -5.98 -4.46 -15.67
N ARG A 103 -5.62 -3.30 -16.23
CA ARG A 103 -6.14 -1.99 -15.76
C ARG A 103 -7.66 -1.91 -15.83
N GLN A 104 -8.27 -2.52 -16.84
CA GLN A 104 -9.73 -2.53 -17.00
C GLN A 104 -10.42 -3.58 -16.11
N SER A 105 -9.71 -4.65 -15.75
CA SER A 105 -10.30 -5.80 -15.06
C SER A 105 -10.09 -5.79 -13.54
N ILE A 106 -9.07 -5.08 -13.05
CA ILE A 106 -8.74 -4.98 -11.62
C ILE A 106 -9.38 -3.73 -11.04
N GLU A 107 -10.13 -3.92 -9.96
CA GLU A 107 -10.66 -2.82 -9.15
C GLU A 107 -9.58 -2.30 -8.19
N ASN A 108 -9.39 -0.99 -8.14
CA ASN A 108 -8.53 -0.35 -7.15
C ASN A 108 -9.36 0.01 -5.91
N SER A 109 -9.34 -0.86 -4.91
CA SER A 109 -10.14 -0.71 -3.69
C SER A 109 -9.49 0.17 -2.62
N TRP A 110 -8.23 0.58 -2.79
CA TRP A 110 -7.48 1.34 -1.77
C TRP A 110 -7.18 2.79 -2.17
N GLY A 111 -7.23 3.11 -3.47
CA GLY A 111 -6.73 4.37 -4.01
C GLY A 111 -7.43 5.63 -3.46
N ASP A 112 -8.74 5.56 -3.23
CA ASP A 112 -9.48 6.69 -2.66
C ASP A 112 -9.09 6.95 -1.21
N SER A 113 -9.00 5.89 -0.39
CA SER A 113 -8.55 6.02 1.01
C SER A 113 -7.12 6.55 1.09
N ALA A 114 -6.22 6.02 0.26
CA ALA A 114 -4.84 6.49 0.16
C ALA A 114 -4.78 7.99 -0.17
N ARG A 115 -5.54 8.42 -1.18
CA ARG A 115 -5.62 9.82 -1.58
C ARG A 115 -6.14 10.71 -0.45
N SER A 116 -7.20 10.29 0.25
CA SER A 116 -7.75 11.03 1.38
C SER A 116 -6.75 11.19 2.52
N ILE A 117 -6.03 10.12 2.89
CA ILE A 117 -5.02 10.17 3.96
C ILE A 117 -3.92 11.18 3.61
N ILE A 118 -3.35 11.08 2.41
CA ILE A 118 -2.28 11.98 1.99
C ILE A 118 -2.77 13.42 1.83
N ALA A 119 -3.98 13.63 1.29
CA ALA A 119 -4.56 14.96 1.17
C ALA A 119 -4.78 15.62 2.55
N ASN A 120 -5.29 14.87 3.53
CA ASN A 120 -5.46 15.35 4.89
C ASN A 120 -4.11 15.72 5.50
N TRP A 121 -3.10 14.87 5.37
CA TRP A 121 -1.78 15.14 5.90
C TRP A 121 -1.13 16.37 5.26
N ILE A 122 -1.23 16.53 3.93
CA ILE A 122 -0.76 17.74 3.24
C ILE A 122 -1.52 18.98 3.74
N GLY A 123 -2.84 18.87 3.93
CA GLY A 123 -3.65 19.95 4.51
C GLY A 123 -3.14 20.40 5.88
N LEU A 124 -2.81 19.45 6.75
CA LEU A 124 -2.19 19.73 8.04
C LEU A 124 -0.83 20.40 7.87
N VAL A 125 0.03 19.90 6.97
CA VAL A 125 1.32 20.56 6.67
C VAL A 125 1.13 22.04 6.36
N TYR A 126 0.17 22.39 5.49
CA TYR A 126 -0.12 23.79 5.16
C TYR A 126 -0.65 24.61 6.34
N GLN A 127 -1.43 24.01 7.22
CA GLN A 127 -2.12 24.72 8.31
C GLN A 127 -1.20 25.00 9.51
N ILE A 128 -0.28 24.08 9.83
CA ILE A 128 0.44 24.14 11.11
C ILE A 128 1.97 24.26 10.98
N THR A 129 2.55 23.96 9.81
CA THR A 129 4.02 24.05 9.65
C THR A 129 4.49 25.46 9.26
N ASN A 130 5.75 25.77 9.55
CA ASN A 130 6.31 27.08 9.23
C ASN A 130 6.75 27.17 7.76
N MET A 131 6.60 28.34 7.15
CA MET A 131 7.19 28.64 5.85
C MET A 131 8.72 28.71 5.91
N ASP A 132 9.27 29.17 7.03
CA ASP A 132 10.70 29.11 7.31
C ASP A 132 11.08 27.66 7.62
N ARG A 133 11.75 27.00 6.68
CA ARG A 133 12.16 25.59 6.76
C ARG A 133 13.11 25.28 7.93
N THR A 134 13.66 26.29 8.59
CA THR A 134 14.45 26.11 9.82
C THR A 134 13.59 25.92 11.07
N LYS A 135 12.28 26.19 10.96
CA LYS A 135 11.30 26.02 12.03
C LYS A 135 10.29 24.94 11.67
N PRO A 136 9.97 24.00 12.59
CA PRO A 136 9.01 22.95 12.29
C PRO A 136 7.57 23.47 12.20
N PHE A 137 7.16 24.38 13.10
CA PHE A 137 5.78 24.87 13.20
C PHE A 137 5.69 26.40 13.20
N MET A 138 4.48 26.89 12.92
CA MET A 138 4.13 28.30 13.14
C MET A 138 4.28 28.69 14.61
N ASN A 139 4.51 29.98 14.90
CA ASN A 139 4.87 30.45 16.24
C ASN A 139 3.80 30.18 17.31
N ASN A 140 2.54 29.98 16.91
CA ASN A 140 1.38 29.77 17.78
C ASN A 140 0.98 28.29 17.93
N VAL A 141 1.77 27.36 17.40
CA VAL A 141 1.49 25.92 17.44
C VAL A 141 2.37 25.29 18.52
N ASP A 142 1.75 24.57 19.46
CA ASP A 142 2.47 23.76 20.44
C ASP A 142 3.14 22.58 19.73
N PRO A 143 4.47 22.43 19.78
CA PRO A 143 5.16 21.33 19.13
C PRO A 143 4.76 19.94 19.68
N ASP A 144 4.36 19.82 20.94
CA ASP A 144 3.98 18.52 21.53
C ASP A 144 2.51 18.18 21.26
N HIS A 145 1.71 19.20 20.98
CA HIS A 145 0.28 19.11 20.70
C HIS A 145 -0.12 19.93 19.45
N PRO A 146 0.47 19.66 18.27
CA PRO A 146 0.35 20.53 17.11
C PRO A 146 -1.03 20.53 16.45
N LEU A 147 -1.91 19.60 16.84
CA LEU A 147 -3.25 19.44 16.30
C LEU A 147 -4.34 20.03 17.19
N ASP A 148 -4.04 20.45 18.43
CA ASP A 148 -5.06 20.89 19.41
C ASP A 148 -5.76 22.20 19.04
N GLY A 149 -5.16 22.99 18.14
CA GLY A 149 -5.68 24.28 17.67
C GLY A 149 -6.48 24.23 16.37
N LEU A 150 -6.76 23.04 15.83
CA LEU A 150 -7.49 22.81 14.57
C LEU A 150 -8.99 22.62 14.77
#